data_AF-A0A224YVR4-F1
#
_entry.id   AF-A0A224YVR4-F1
#
_cell.length_a   1.000
_cell.length_b   1.000
_cell.length_c   1.000
_cell.angle_alpha   90.00
_cell.angle_beta   90.00
_cell.angle_gamma   90.00
#
_symmetry.space_group_name_H-M   'P 1'
#
loop_
_entity.id
_entity.type
_entity.pdbx_description
1 polymer ?
#
loop_
_entity_poly.entity_id
_entity_poly.type
_entity_poly.pdbx_seq_one_letter_code
_entity_poly.pdbx_strand_id
1 'polypeptide(L)'
;MTQGTRGKAGRKPAAAKPACNGNAVRSSSKLPCENVRGEPLDFCAVNYGKNLVQEYIFRHQAFNTKRWLVLTPLFLACFLRCGLHTRGVDILGLSLIVLCLLLVVKLRRRVKEESLLVMRSLGLQTTTTFVTGRQESRFINKENIEDVVISEAISMHSVIFYLVILLHNVDSKVPSLVPLFQNTMPRLDALKMVYRGIHDTSWSLQQ
;
A
#
# COMPACT_ATOMS: atom_id res chain seq x y z
N MET A 1 -5.25 27.65 -48.74
CA MET A 1 -4.63 26.30 -48.63
C MET A 1 -3.40 26.42 -47.77
N THR A 2 -3.23 25.78 -46.61
CA THR A 2 -4.13 25.06 -45.72
C THR A 2 -3.33 24.96 -44.41
N GLN A 3 -3.91 25.45 -43.31
CA GLN A 3 -3.39 25.23 -41.95
C GLN A 3 -3.42 23.72 -41.63
N GLY A 4 -2.49 23.29 -40.78
CA GLY A 4 -2.42 21.89 -40.33
C GLY A 4 -1.37 21.63 -39.27
N THR A 5 -1.35 22.43 -38.21
CA THR A 5 -0.70 22.10 -36.93
C THR A 5 -1.44 20.93 -36.27
N ARG A 6 -0.74 19.82 -35.95
CA ARG A 6 -1.29 18.79 -35.06
C ARG A 6 -0.21 18.25 -34.12
N GLY A 7 -0.55 18.32 -32.85
CA GLY A 7 0.36 18.32 -31.71
C GLY A 7 1.09 17.01 -31.45
N LYS A 8 2.32 17.15 -30.97
CA LYS A 8 3.05 16.06 -30.31
C LYS A 8 2.42 15.83 -28.94
N ALA A 9 1.90 14.61 -28.76
CA ALA A 9 1.40 14.10 -27.51
C ALA A 9 2.46 14.19 -26.41
N GLY A 10 2.13 14.90 -25.34
CA GLY A 10 2.94 14.97 -24.12
C GLY A 10 3.12 13.58 -23.53
N ARG A 11 4.36 13.10 -23.55
CA ARG A 11 4.80 11.92 -22.82
C ARG A 11 4.78 12.30 -21.33
N LYS A 12 3.75 11.89 -20.59
CA LYS A 12 3.71 11.98 -19.12
C LYS A 12 5.03 11.38 -18.60
N PRO A 13 5.88 12.13 -17.87
CA PRO A 13 7.03 11.53 -17.24
C PRO A 13 6.53 10.57 -16.17
N ALA A 14 7.02 9.33 -16.24
CA ALA A 14 6.91 8.38 -15.16
C ALA A 14 7.44 9.07 -13.88
N ALA A 15 6.66 9.00 -12.80
CA ALA A 15 7.09 9.43 -11.48
C ALA A 15 8.31 8.59 -11.08
N ALA A 16 9.50 9.11 -11.42
CA ALA A 16 10.76 8.58 -10.94
C ALA A 16 10.75 8.73 -9.42
N LYS A 17 10.93 7.62 -8.69
CA LYS A 17 11.27 7.65 -7.27
C LYS A 17 12.44 8.64 -7.11
N PRO A 18 12.33 9.68 -6.27
CA PRO A 18 13.45 10.56 -6.04
C PRO A 18 14.60 9.74 -5.47
N ALA A 19 15.74 9.77 -6.17
CA ALA A 19 17.00 9.28 -5.63
C ALA A 19 17.30 10.12 -4.39
N CYS A 20 17.26 9.48 -3.22
CA CYS A 20 17.47 10.15 -1.94
C CYS A 20 18.93 10.64 -1.86
N ASN A 21 19.09 11.96 -1.89
CA ASN A 21 20.36 12.63 -1.70
C ASN A 21 20.50 13.05 -0.23
N GLY A 22 21.62 12.72 0.41
CA GLY A 22 22.20 13.46 1.53
C GLY A 22 21.84 13.08 2.97
N ASN A 23 20.60 13.28 3.44
CA ASN A 23 20.33 13.46 4.89
C ASN A 23 19.22 12.58 5.50
N ALA A 24 18.84 11.47 4.85
CA ALA A 24 17.80 10.59 5.36
C ALA A 24 18.35 9.62 6.43
N VAL A 25 17.96 9.79 7.70
CA VAL A 25 18.32 8.86 8.77
C VAL A 25 17.28 7.74 8.80
N ARG A 26 17.69 6.54 8.39
CA ARG A 26 16.85 5.35 8.38
C ARG A 26 16.92 4.64 9.72
N SER A 27 15.83 4.67 10.48
CA SER A 27 15.66 3.88 11.69
C SER A 27 14.80 2.65 11.35
N SER A 28 15.44 1.50 11.19
CA SER A 28 14.74 0.22 11.12
C SER A 28 14.70 -0.35 12.53
N SER A 29 13.53 -0.30 13.18
CA SER A 29 13.36 -1.01 14.44
C SER A 29 13.33 -2.50 14.15
N LYS A 30 14.26 -3.27 14.74
CA LYS A 30 14.33 -4.75 14.67
C LYS A 30 13.21 -5.46 15.45
N LEU A 31 12.10 -4.79 15.71
CA LEU A 31 10.94 -5.41 16.33
C LEU A 31 10.25 -6.29 15.28
N PRO A 32 9.96 -7.57 15.58
CA PRO A 32 9.19 -8.42 14.69
C PRO A 32 7.80 -7.79 14.55
N CYS A 33 7.57 -7.13 13.41
CA CYS A 33 6.27 -6.55 13.10
C CYS A 33 5.45 -7.64 12.42
N GLU A 34 4.26 -7.92 12.94
CA GLU A 34 3.34 -8.88 12.34
C GLU A 34 2.05 -8.15 11.96
N ASN A 35 1.34 -8.69 10.98
CA ASN A 35 -0.01 -8.24 10.69
C ASN A 35 -1.04 -8.92 11.61
N VAL A 36 -2.28 -8.48 11.51
CA VAL A 36 -3.43 -9.08 12.22
C VAL A 36 -3.59 -10.58 11.92
N ARG A 37 -3.12 -11.05 10.76
CA ARG A 37 -3.14 -12.46 10.35
C ARG A 37 -1.94 -13.29 10.84
N GLY A 38 -0.97 -12.68 11.53
CA GLY A 38 0.27 -13.33 11.97
C GLY A 38 1.32 -13.52 10.87
N GLU A 39 1.21 -12.83 9.73
CA GLU A 39 2.24 -12.81 8.70
C GLU A 39 3.31 -11.75 9.06
N PRO A 40 4.61 -12.04 8.85
CA PRO A 40 5.67 -11.08 9.11
C PRO A 40 5.59 -9.87 8.15
N LEU A 41 5.78 -8.68 8.72
CA LEU A 41 5.87 -7.40 8.06
C LEU A 41 7.26 -6.79 8.31
N ASP A 42 7.87 -6.23 7.29
CA ASP A 42 9.06 -5.40 7.47
C ASP A 42 8.62 -3.95 7.73
N PHE A 43 9.11 -3.36 8.81
CA PHE A 43 8.85 -1.97 9.16
C PHE A 43 10.12 -1.11 9.08
N CYS A 44 9.99 0.07 8.48
CA CYS A 44 11.06 1.05 8.36
C CYS A 44 10.51 2.45 8.63
N ALA A 45 11.18 3.19 9.53
CA ALA A 45 10.96 4.62 9.70
C ALA A 45 12.13 5.39 9.08
N VAL A 46 11.84 6.39 8.24
CA VAL A 46 12.84 7.24 7.61
C VAL A 46 12.56 8.67 8.01
N ASN A 47 13.55 9.35 8.59
CA ASN A 47 13.45 10.77 8.92
C ASN A 47 14.19 11.57 7.85
N TYR A 48 13.51 12.52 7.24
CA TYR A 48 14.07 13.46 6.28
C TYR A 48 14.16 14.84 6.93
N GLY A 49 15.37 15.44 6.88
CA GLY A 49 15.65 16.83 7.25
C GLY A 49 15.20 17.24 8.65
N LYS A 50 16.11 17.28 9.64
CA LYS A 50 15.87 17.76 11.02
C LYS A 50 14.50 17.35 11.63
N ASN A 51 14.00 16.14 11.35
CA ASN A 51 12.70 15.61 11.81
C ASN A 51 11.46 16.42 11.36
N LEU A 52 11.56 17.17 10.26
CA LEU A 52 10.42 17.89 9.67
C LEU A 52 9.49 16.96 8.90
N VAL A 53 10.05 15.89 8.33
CA VAL A 53 9.33 14.91 7.54
C VAL A 53 9.71 13.50 8.00
N GLN A 54 8.72 12.69 8.32
CA GLN A 54 8.89 11.30 8.75
C GLN A 54 8.10 10.38 7.84
N GLU A 55 8.72 9.31 7.37
CA GLU A 55 8.08 8.30 6.54
C GLU A 55 8.07 6.96 7.25
N TYR A 56 6.89 6.39 7.42
CA TYR A 56 6.67 5.06 7.96
C TYR A 56 6.30 4.11 6.84
N ILE A 57 7.11 3.08 6.62
CA ILE A 57 6.96 2.15 5.52
C ILE A 57 6.72 0.76 6.09
N PHE A 58 5.58 0.18 5.74
CA PHE A 58 5.27 -1.24 5.98
C PHE A 58 5.37 -2.00 4.66
N ARG A 59 6.12 -3.10 4.69
CA ARG A 59 6.28 -3.99 3.54
C ARG A 59 5.83 -5.38 3.92
N HIS A 60 5.07 -6.01 3.03
CA HIS A 60 4.86 -7.44 3.15
C HIS A 60 6.16 -8.17 2.86
N GLN A 61 6.54 -9.09 3.77
CA GLN A 61 7.72 -9.92 3.56
C GLN A 61 7.54 -10.74 2.26
N ALA A 62 8.65 -10.93 1.55
CA ALA A 62 8.67 -11.34 0.15
C ALA A 62 7.74 -12.53 -0.16
N PHE A 63 6.97 -12.35 -1.24
CA PHE A 63 6.03 -13.33 -1.77
C PHE A 63 6.69 -14.71 -1.91
N ASN A 64 6.09 -15.74 -1.28
CA ASN A 64 6.42 -17.14 -1.54
C ASN A 64 5.84 -17.55 -2.92
N THR A 65 6.38 -16.94 -3.97
CA THR A 65 6.11 -17.23 -5.39
C THR A 65 6.15 -18.72 -5.67
N LYS A 66 7.01 -19.46 -4.97
CA LYS A 66 7.27 -20.89 -5.21
C LYS A 66 6.01 -21.74 -5.11
N ARG A 67 5.17 -21.54 -4.08
CA ARG A 67 3.91 -22.32 -3.94
C ARG A 67 2.95 -22.07 -5.09
N TRP A 68 2.85 -20.82 -5.56
CA TRP A 68 1.96 -20.42 -6.65
C TRP A 68 2.50 -20.83 -8.03
N LEU A 69 3.82 -20.71 -8.22
CA LEU A 69 4.53 -21.12 -9.43
C LEU A 69 4.53 -22.64 -9.58
N VAL A 70 4.33 -23.40 -8.50
CA VAL A 70 4.10 -24.85 -8.54
C VAL A 70 2.61 -25.20 -8.74
N LEU A 71 1.67 -24.47 -8.13
CA LEU A 71 0.24 -24.77 -8.27
C LEU A 71 -0.28 -24.56 -9.70
N THR A 72 0.24 -23.52 -10.37
CA THR A 72 -0.15 -23.14 -11.74
C THR A 72 0.18 -24.23 -12.79
N PRO A 73 1.41 -24.77 -12.86
CA PRO A 73 1.74 -25.88 -13.75
C PRO A 73 1.11 -27.20 -13.30
N LEU A 74 0.83 -27.39 -12.00
CA LEU A 74 0.15 -28.60 -11.51
C LEU A 74 -1.32 -28.63 -11.95
N PHE A 75 -2.00 -27.48 -11.95
CA PHE A 75 -3.33 -27.32 -12.52
C PHE A 75 -3.32 -27.58 -14.04
N LEU A 76 -2.34 -27.02 -14.76
CA LEU A 76 -2.18 -27.26 -16.19
C LEU A 76 -1.90 -28.74 -16.50
N ALA A 77 -1.01 -29.38 -15.74
CA ALA A 77 -0.68 -30.80 -15.88
C ALA A 77 -1.87 -31.72 -15.56
N CYS A 78 -2.70 -31.37 -14.58
CA CYS A 78 -3.96 -32.05 -14.30
C CYS A 78 -4.90 -31.95 -15.52
N PHE A 79 -5.03 -30.76 -16.10
CA PHE A 79 -5.84 -30.51 -17.30
C PHE A 79 -5.37 -31.33 -18.51
N LEU A 80 -4.04 -31.43 -18.71
CA LEU A 80 -3.44 -32.29 -19.74
C LEU A 80 -3.68 -33.78 -19.44
N ARG A 81 -3.62 -34.20 -18.18
CA ARG A 81 -3.75 -35.60 -17.77
C ARG A 81 -5.19 -36.11 -17.78
N CYS A 82 -6.18 -35.23 -17.61
CA CYS A 82 -7.59 -35.53 -17.83
C CYS A 82 -7.97 -35.71 -19.32
N GLY A 83 -7.00 -35.63 -20.24
CA GLY A 83 -7.23 -35.91 -21.66
C GLY A 83 -8.11 -34.87 -22.36
N LEU A 84 -8.39 -33.72 -21.74
CA LEU A 84 -9.26 -32.69 -22.34
C LEU A 84 -8.63 -32.06 -23.61
N HIS A 85 -7.31 -32.23 -23.80
CA HIS A 85 -6.57 -31.87 -25.01
C HIS A 85 -7.11 -32.56 -26.26
N THR A 86 -7.65 -33.78 -26.17
CA THR A 86 -8.11 -34.54 -27.35
C THR A 86 -9.51 -34.13 -27.84
N ARG A 87 -10.21 -33.24 -27.11
CA ARG A 87 -11.54 -32.73 -27.48
C ARG A 87 -11.53 -31.46 -28.34
N GLY A 88 -10.37 -30.82 -28.53
CA GLY A 88 -10.22 -29.65 -29.41
C GLY A 88 -9.17 -28.65 -28.90
N VAL A 89 -8.27 -28.22 -29.80
CA VAL A 89 -7.20 -27.24 -29.52
C VAL A 89 -7.73 -25.90 -29.01
N ASP A 90 -8.98 -25.55 -29.37
CA ASP A 90 -9.65 -24.31 -28.96
C ASP A 90 -9.95 -24.26 -27.46
N ILE A 91 -10.32 -25.40 -26.86
CA ILE A 91 -10.65 -25.51 -25.43
C ILE A 91 -9.39 -25.32 -24.58
N LEU A 92 -8.27 -25.86 -25.05
CA LEU A 92 -6.97 -25.67 -24.41
C LEU A 92 -6.55 -24.21 -24.44
N GLY A 93 -6.67 -23.55 -25.61
CA GLY A 93 -6.36 -22.13 -25.77
C GLY A 93 -7.19 -21.24 -24.85
N LEU A 94 -8.52 -21.45 -24.81
CA LEU A 94 -9.41 -20.71 -23.92
C LEU A 94 -9.07 -20.89 -22.44
N SER A 95 -8.78 -22.12 -22.00
CA SER A 95 -8.41 -22.40 -20.60
C SER A 95 -7.12 -21.69 -20.19
N LEU A 96 -6.13 -21.62 -21.09
CA LEU A 96 -4.86 -20.93 -20.84
C LEU A 96 -5.05 -19.42 -20.76
N ILE A 97 -5.88 -18.84 -21.64
CA ILE A 97 -6.20 -17.41 -21.63
C ILE A 97 -6.91 -17.04 -20.33
N VAL A 98 -7.92 -17.81 -19.91
CA VAL A 98 -8.64 -17.60 -18.65
C VAL A 98 -7.70 -17.72 -17.46
N LEU A 99 -6.83 -18.73 -17.43
CA LEU A 99 -5.83 -18.89 -16.38
C LEU A 99 -4.90 -17.66 -16.32
N CYS A 100 -4.34 -17.24 -17.45
CA CYS A 100 -3.49 -16.05 -17.52
C CYS A 100 -4.21 -14.78 -17.05
N LEU A 101 -5.47 -14.58 -17.45
CA LEU A 101 -6.27 -13.44 -17.00
C LEU A 101 -6.49 -13.47 -15.48
N LEU A 102 -6.85 -14.62 -14.91
CA LEU A 102 -7.03 -14.78 -13.46
C LEU A 102 -5.74 -14.48 -12.71
N LEU A 103 -4.60 -14.95 -13.22
CA LEU A 103 -3.29 -14.68 -12.63
C LEU A 103 -2.93 -13.20 -12.67
N VAL A 104 -3.16 -12.54 -13.81
CA VAL A 104 -2.90 -11.10 -13.98
C VAL A 104 -3.79 -10.29 -13.05
N VAL A 105 -5.10 -10.55 -13.01
CA VAL A 105 -6.04 -9.83 -12.12
C VAL A 105 -5.65 -10.03 -10.66
N LYS A 106 -5.31 -11.26 -10.27
CA LYS A 106 -4.89 -11.57 -8.90
C LYS A 106 -3.60 -10.85 -8.52
N LEU A 107 -2.60 -10.81 -9.41
CA LEU A 107 -1.34 -10.11 -9.17
C LEU A 107 -1.53 -8.59 -9.10
N ARG A 108 -2.42 -8.04 -9.94
CA ARG A 108 -2.74 -6.60 -9.98
C ARG A 108 -3.35 -6.07 -8.69
N ARG A 109 -4.16 -6.88 -8.02
CA ARG A 109 -4.83 -6.49 -6.76
C ARG A 109 -3.95 -6.62 -5.52
N ARG A 110 -2.74 -7.19 -5.63
CA ARG A 110 -1.87 -7.38 -4.46
C ARG A 110 -1.03 -6.14 -4.20
N VAL A 111 -1.09 -5.68 -2.95
CA VAL A 111 -0.26 -4.59 -2.44
C VAL A 111 1.06 -5.15 -1.94
N LYS A 112 2.15 -4.45 -2.29
CA LYS A 112 3.53 -4.81 -1.95
C LYS A 112 4.02 -4.04 -0.74
N GLU A 113 3.84 -2.72 -0.76
CA GLU A 113 4.25 -1.81 0.30
C GLU A 113 3.18 -0.74 0.49
N GLU A 114 2.98 -0.33 1.74
CA GLU A 114 2.23 0.88 2.11
C GLU A 114 3.18 1.80 2.89
N SER A 115 3.19 3.08 2.55
CA SER A 115 3.92 4.10 3.30
C SER A 115 3.03 5.25 3.71
N LEU A 116 3.34 5.82 4.87
CA LEU A 116 2.74 7.03 5.41
C LEU A 116 3.84 8.06 5.60
N LEU A 117 3.76 9.13 4.83
CA LEU A 117 4.66 10.27 4.90
C LEU A 117 3.97 11.38 5.70
N VAL A 118 4.55 11.71 6.84
CA VAL A 118 4.11 12.75 7.77
C VAL A 118 4.95 13.99 7.51
N MET A 119 4.32 15.07 7.09
CA MET A 119 4.94 16.36 6.86
C MET A 119 4.43 17.35 7.91
N ARG A 120 5.32 17.83 8.79
CA ARG A 120 4.96 18.70 9.91
C ARG A 120 4.14 19.96 9.53
N SER A 121 4.48 20.57 8.39
CA SER A 121 3.87 21.81 7.91
C SER A 121 2.74 21.62 6.91
N LEU A 122 2.67 20.48 6.21
CA LEU A 122 1.75 20.28 5.09
C LEU A 122 0.61 19.31 5.43
N GLY A 123 0.88 18.24 6.17
CA GLY A 123 -0.10 17.21 6.48
C GLY A 123 0.42 15.79 6.25
N LEU A 124 -0.46 14.89 5.83
CA LEU A 124 -0.19 13.45 5.72
C LEU A 124 -0.35 12.98 4.27
N GLN A 125 0.59 12.18 3.79
CA GLN A 125 0.48 11.49 2.50
C GLN A 125 0.55 9.99 2.70
N THR A 126 -0.48 9.28 2.31
CA THR A 126 -0.48 7.81 2.26
C THR A 126 -0.14 7.36 0.85
N THR A 127 0.80 6.44 0.69
CA THR A 127 1.19 5.88 -0.60
C THR A 127 1.10 4.37 -0.57
N THR A 128 0.32 3.79 -1.49
CA THR A 128 0.15 2.35 -1.64
C THR A 128 0.82 1.91 -2.94
N THR A 129 1.77 0.98 -2.85
CA THR A 129 2.47 0.43 -4.02
C THR A 129 2.06 -1.01 -4.24
N PHE A 130 1.54 -1.29 -5.43
CA PHE A 130 1.12 -2.62 -5.85
C PHE A 130 2.30 -3.44 -6.38
N VAL A 131 2.16 -4.77 -6.41
CA VAL A 131 3.18 -5.68 -6.98
C VAL A 131 3.46 -5.38 -8.46
N THR A 132 2.48 -4.81 -9.17
CA THR A 132 2.59 -4.36 -10.56
C THR A 132 3.39 -3.06 -10.73
N GLY A 133 3.82 -2.43 -9.64
CA GLY A 133 4.53 -1.14 -9.66
C GLY A 133 3.61 0.08 -9.75
N ARG A 134 2.30 -0.10 -9.88
CA ARG A 134 1.33 1.00 -9.72
C ARG A 134 1.48 1.58 -8.32
N GLN A 135 1.49 2.89 -8.22
CA GLN A 135 1.50 3.61 -6.95
C GLN A 135 0.26 4.51 -6.89
N GLU A 136 -0.42 4.47 -5.76
CA GLU A 136 -1.54 5.36 -5.45
C GLU A 136 -1.18 6.18 -4.23
N SER A 137 -1.07 7.50 -4.40
CA SER A 137 -0.83 8.42 -3.32
C SER A 137 -2.08 9.25 -3.03
N ARG A 138 -2.39 9.41 -1.75
CA ARG A 138 -3.47 10.25 -1.24
C ARG A 138 -2.88 11.24 -0.25
N PHE A 139 -2.97 12.52 -0.57
CA PHE A 139 -2.55 13.60 0.31
C PHE A 139 -3.74 14.16 1.08
N ILE A 140 -3.53 14.45 2.35
CA ILE A 140 -4.49 15.03 3.28
C ILE A 140 -3.83 16.25 3.89
N ASN A 141 -4.41 17.42 3.62
CA ASN A 141 -3.92 18.69 4.17
C ASN A 141 -4.09 18.73 5.69
N LYS A 142 -3.11 19.29 6.39
CA LYS A 142 -3.12 19.48 7.85
C LYS A 142 -4.35 20.22 8.35
N GLU A 143 -4.83 21.21 7.61
CA GLU A 143 -6.03 21.99 7.97
C GLU A 143 -7.30 21.15 8.09
N ASN A 144 -7.36 20.04 7.34
CA ASN A 144 -8.51 19.14 7.35
C ASN A 144 -8.38 18.05 8.42
N ILE A 145 -7.23 17.92 9.09
CA ILE A 145 -6.97 16.87 10.08
C ILE A 145 -7.37 17.41 11.44
N GLU A 146 -8.35 16.77 12.07
CA GLU A 146 -8.75 17.07 13.44
C GLU A 146 -7.83 16.34 14.43
N ASP A 147 -7.72 15.02 14.28
CA ASP A 147 -6.82 14.20 15.09
C ASP A 147 -6.52 12.86 14.38
N VAL A 148 -5.53 12.14 14.91
CA VAL A 148 -5.24 10.75 14.52
C VAL A 148 -5.53 9.87 15.72
N VAL A 149 -6.31 8.82 15.55
CA VAL A 149 -6.68 7.89 16.63
C VAL A 149 -6.40 6.45 16.23
N ILE A 150 -6.12 5.61 17.22
CA ILE A 150 -6.12 4.15 17.04
C ILE A 150 -7.52 3.66 17.35
N SER A 151 -8.23 3.18 16.33
CA SER A 151 -9.56 2.60 16.49
C SER A 151 -9.47 1.09 16.68
N GLU A 152 -10.33 0.58 17.55
CA GLU A 152 -10.56 -0.84 17.74
C GLU A 152 -11.78 -1.27 16.91
N ALA A 153 -11.68 -2.40 16.21
CA ALA A 153 -12.80 -3.10 15.62
C ALA A 153 -12.92 -4.49 16.22
N ILE A 154 -14.09 -4.77 16.80
CA ILE A 154 -14.43 -6.08 17.34
C ILE A 154 -15.02 -6.90 16.19
N SER A 155 -14.31 -7.95 15.79
CA SER A 155 -14.85 -9.02 14.96
C SER A 155 -15.33 -10.17 15.86
N MET A 156 -16.16 -11.07 15.32
CA MET A 156 -16.78 -12.17 16.08
C MET A 156 -15.84 -12.87 17.07
N HIS A 157 -14.62 -13.23 16.66
CA HIS A 157 -13.65 -13.94 17.49
C HIS A 157 -12.30 -13.22 17.66
N SER A 158 -12.20 -11.94 17.27
CA SER A 158 -10.91 -11.24 17.27
C SER A 158 -11.05 -9.72 17.33
N VAL A 159 -10.15 -9.08 18.07
CA VAL A 159 -10.04 -7.62 18.14
C VAL A 159 -8.97 -7.13 17.17
N ILE A 160 -9.31 -6.17 16.32
CA ILE A 160 -8.43 -5.62 15.29
C ILE A 160 -8.21 -4.13 15.56
N PHE A 161 -6.95 -3.72 15.68
CA PHE A 161 -6.58 -2.31 15.82
C PHE A 161 -6.16 -1.73 14.47
N TYR A 162 -6.65 -0.54 14.14
CA TYR A 162 -6.28 0.18 12.92
C TYR A 162 -6.16 1.68 13.22
N LEU A 163 -5.28 2.35 12.48
CA LEU A 163 -5.04 3.79 12.66
C LEU A 163 -6.00 4.58 11.76
N VAL A 164 -6.64 5.61 12.30
CA VAL A 164 -7.66 6.40 11.61
C VAL A 164 -7.34 7.88 11.76
N ILE A 165 -7.45 8.62 10.66
CA ILE A 165 -7.41 10.08 10.66
C ILE A 165 -8.85 10.57 10.75
N LEU A 166 -9.14 11.39 11.76
CA LEU A 166 -10.37 12.17 11.86
C LEU A 166 -10.19 13.43 11.02
N LEU A 167 -11.10 13.63 10.07
CA LEU A 167 -11.14 14.84 9.28
C LEU A 167 -12.26 15.75 9.77
N HIS A 168 -11.91 17.00 10.02
CA HIS A 168 -12.88 18.05 10.26
C HIS A 168 -13.53 18.42 8.93
N ASN A 169 -14.84 18.23 8.82
CA ASN A 169 -15.59 18.59 7.63
C ASN A 169 -16.57 19.70 8.00
N VAL A 170 -16.31 20.91 7.50
CA VAL A 170 -17.10 22.11 7.83
C VAL A 170 -18.54 21.97 7.30
N ASP A 171 -18.73 21.18 6.23
CA ASP A 171 -20.01 21.05 5.51
C ASP A 171 -20.87 19.87 5.99
N SER A 172 -20.32 18.97 6.80
CA SER A 172 -21.00 17.74 7.24
C SER A 172 -20.92 17.58 8.74
N LYS A 173 -22.07 17.46 9.39
CA LYS A 173 -22.20 17.28 10.85
C LYS A 173 -21.57 15.98 11.39
N VAL A 174 -21.06 15.11 10.52
CA VAL A 174 -20.42 13.84 10.86
C VAL A 174 -18.94 13.90 10.46
N PRO A 175 -18.00 13.64 11.38
CA PRO A 175 -16.57 13.64 11.07
C PRO A 175 -16.25 12.54 10.05
N SER A 176 -15.44 12.89 9.04
CA SER A 176 -15.04 11.94 8.00
C SER A 176 -13.83 11.15 8.46
N LEU A 177 -13.94 9.82 8.50
CA LEU A 177 -12.88 8.93 8.98
C LEU A 177 -12.09 8.35 7.81
N VAL A 178 -10.76 8.43 7.87
CA VAL A 178 -9.87 7.82 6.87
C VAL A 178 -8.94 6.81 7.54
N PRO A 179 -9.18 5.51 7.34
CA PRO A 179 -8.28 4.49 7.88
C PRO A 179 -6.98 4.44 7.09
N LEU A 180 -5.87 4.34 7.82
CA LEU A 180 -4.51 4.17 7.34
C LEU A 180 -4.11 2.69 7.35
N PHE A 181 -3.21 2.32 6.43
CA PHE A 181 -2.67 0.95 6.32
C PHE A 181 -3.75 -0.13 6.12
N GLN A 182 -4.67 0.12 5.19
CA GLN A 182 -5.83 -0.75 4.94
C GLN A 182 -5.42 -2.14 4.43
N ASN A 183 -4.26 -2.25 3.80
CA ASN A 183 -3.82 -3.50 3.17
C ASN A 183 -2.82 -4.27 4.05
N THR A 184 -1.87 -3.57 4.66
CA THR A 184 -0.83 -4.17 5.51
C THR A 184 -1.36 -4.57 6.88
N MET A 185 -2.33 -3.82 7.43
CA MET A 185 -2.96 -4.07 8.73
C MET A 185 -1.95 -4.50 9.81
N PRO A 186 -1.01 -3.61 10.19
CA PRO A 186 -0.02 -3.92 11.22
C PRO A 186 -0.69 -4.15 12.58
N ARG A 187 -0.01 -4.85 13.49
CA ARG A 187 -0.47 -5.00 14.88
C ARG A 187 -0.28 -3.74 15.72
N LEU A 188 -0.97 -3.71 16.86
CA LEU A 188 -1.00 -2.58 17.79
C LEU A 188 0.40 -2.04 18.16
N ASP A 189 1.39 -2.90 18.35
CA ASP A 189 2.75 -2.47 18.73
C ASP A 189 3.40 -1.60 17.64
N ALA A 190 3.24 -2.00 16.38
CA ALA A 190 3.72 -1.22 15.24
C ALA A 190 2.90 0.06 15.04
N LEU A 191 1.57 0.01 15.23
CA LEU A 191 0.72 1.20 15.17
C LEU A 191 1.07 2.22 16.25
N LYS A 192 1.36 1.77 17.48
CA LYS A 192 1.77 2.65 18.59
C LYS A 192 3.05 3.41 18.26
N MET A 193 4.02 2.78 17.57
CA MET A 193 5.22 3.47 17.12
C MET A 193 4.92 4.57 16.12
N VAL A 194 4.07 4.28 15.13
CA VAL A 194 3.67 5.26 14.11
C VAL A 194 2.86 6.40 14.75
N TYR A 195 1.91 6.08 15.62
CA TYR A 195 1.10 7.04 16.35
C TYR A 195 1.95 8.01 17.18
N ARG A 196 2.89 7.47 17.97
CA ARG A 196 3.82 8.30 18.77
C ARG A 196 4.61 9.25 17.89
N GLY A 197 5.17 8.77 16.78
CA GLY A 197 5.96 9.63 15.91
C GLY A 197 5.14 10.68 15.15
N ILE A 198 3.90 10.37 14.75
CA ILE A 198 2.96 11.39 14.23
C ILE A 198 2.73 12.46 15.30
N HIS A 199 2.47 12.06 16.54
CA HIS A 199 2.18 12.97 17.64
C HIS A 199 3.39 13.86 17.96
N ASP A 200 4.58 13.26 18.09
CA ASP A 200 5.85 13.98 18.32
C ASP A 200 6.12 15.04 17.22
N THR A 201 5.74 14.75 15.98
CA THR A 201 5.96 15.64 14.84
C THR A 201 4.88 16.72 14.70
N SER A 202 3.63 16.42 15.05
CA SER A 202 2.49 17.32 14.91
C SER A 202 2.40 18.34 16.05
N TRP A 203 2.66 17.91 17.30
CA TRP A 203 2.40 18.68 18.52
C TRP A 203 3.58 19.54 18.98
N SER A 204 4.78 19.38 18.40
CA SER A 204 5.94 20.26 18.68
C SER A 204 5.81 21.68 18.10
N LEU A 205 4.61 22.11 17.68
CA LEU A 205 4.32 23.40 17.05
C LEU A 205 3.29 24.25 17.82
N GLN A 206 2.86 23.79 19.01
CA GLN A 206 2.01 24.59 19.91
C GLN A 206 2.77 25.25 21.07
N GLN A 207 4.11 25.28 21.01
CA GLN A 207 4.97 26.12 21.86
C GLN A 207 5.81 27.03 20.97
#